data_AF-A0A3M2AQI3-F1
#
_entry.id   AF-A0A3M2AQI3-F1
#
_cell.length_a   1.000
_cell.length_b   1.000
_cell.length_c   1.000
_cell.angle_alpha   90.00
_cell.angle_beta   90.00
_cell.angle_gamma   90.00
#
_symmetry.space_group_name_H-M   'P 1'
#
loop_
_entity.id
_entity.type
_entity.pdbx_description
1 polymer ?
#
loop_
_entity_poly.entity_id
_entity_poly.type
_entity_poly.pdbx_seq_one_letter_code
_entity_poly.pdbx_strand_id
1 'polypeptide(L)'
;MERAQMLAFLLSYDRLIRLNLDMLEGLLKEVKADIEEMNLLAESCLSPKELEIYRKTTLRAEGDFLVKVSEVLDHIYDMYEVFNFDVAFLFDLPEELCREVERLNVVSSINTKLELLIAILDEILLAEREGEKLKAILIPFRVYREVLEQGIAFNRKLEELNFQKTG
;
A
#
# COMPACT_ATOMS: atom_id res chain seq x y z
N MET A 1 11.09 20.21 -22.12
CA MET A 1 9.70 20.00 -21.63
C MET A 1 9.07 21.38 -21.40
N GLU A 2 7.84 21.62 -21.84
CA GLU A 2 7.18 22.92 -21.58
C GLU A 2 6.86 23.08 -20.08
N ARG A 3 6.90 24.30 -19.53
CA ARG A 3 6.61 24.55 -18.10
C ARG A 3 5.27 23.97 -17.63
N ALA A 4 4.26 23.95 -18.51
CA ALA A 4 2.95 23.37 -18.22
C ALA A 4 3.01 21.83 -18.10
N GLN A 5 3.82 21.15 -18.92
CA GLN A 5 4.02 19.70 -18.83
C GLN A 5 4.76 19.33 -17.54
N MET A 6 5.73 20.13 -17.13
CA MET A 6 6.46 19.92 -15.85
C MET A 6 5.55 20.09 -14.66
N LEU A 7 4.71 21.12 -14.64
CA LEU A 7 3.72 21.29 -13.60
C LEU A 7 2.76 20.09 -13.53
N ALA A 8 2.26 19.62 -14.69
CA ALA A 8 1.38 18.46 -14.73
C ALA A 8 2.06 17.20 -14.19
N PHE A 9 3.33 16.98 -14.57
CA PHE A 9 4.14 15.85 -14.10
C PHE A 9 4.34 15.89 -12.57
N LEU A 10 4.77 17.03 -12.02
CA LEU A 10 4.99 17.18 -10.58
C LEU A 10 3.70 16.99 -9.78
N LEU A 11 2.58 17.57 -10.25
CA LEU A 11 1.29 17.41 -9.60
C LEU A 11 0.79 15.96 -9.65
N SER A 12 1.04 15.24 -10.74
CA SER A 12 0.72 13.81 -10.83
C SER A 12 1.47 13.00 -9.77
N TYR A 13 2.77 13.25 -9.60
CA TYR A 13 3.60 12.55 -8.62
C TYR A 13 3.22 12.90 -7.18
N ASP A 14 2.99 14.18 -6.88
CA ASP A 14 2.47 14.62 -5.56
C ASP A 14 1.19 13.85 -5.20
N ARG A 15 0.24 13.77 -6.14
CA ARG A 15 -1.03 13.07 -5.90
C ARG A 15 -0.86 11.57 -5.78
N LEU A 16 0.02 10.97 -6.56
CA LEU A 16 0.31 9.54 -6.45
C LEU A 16 0.86 9.19 -5.06
N ILE A 17 1.85 9.95 -4.59
CA ILE A 17 2.45 9.70 -3.27
C ILE A 17 1.41 9.84 -2.17
N ARG A 18 0.64 10.94 -2.17
CA ARG A 18 -0.42 11.19 -1.18
C ARG A 18 -1.50 10.11 -1.18
N LEU A 19 -1.96 9.67 -2.35
CA LEU A 19 -2.97 8.62 -2.45
C LEU A 19 -2.49 7.31 -1.81
N ASN A 20 -1.23 6.94 -2.00
CA ASN A 20 -0.66 5.73 -1.40
C ASN A 20 -0.48 5.88 0.12
N LEU A 21 -0.09 7.06 0.61
CA LEU A 21 -0.05 7.36 2.04
C LEU A 21 -1.45 7.24 2.66
N ASP A 22 -2.44 7.94 2.12
CA ASP A 22 -3.81 7.94 2.62
C ASP A 22 -4.41 6.52 2.64
N MET A 23 -4.15 5.73 1.58
CA MET A 23 -4.58 4.34 1.49
C MET A 23 -3.97 3.48 2.61
N LEU A 24 -2.65 3.57 2.82
CA LEU A 24 -1.96 2.76 3.81
C LEU A 24 -2.29 3.19 5.24
N GLU A 25 -2.48 4.48 5.48
CA GLU A 25 -2.96 4.98 6.78
C GLU A 25 -4.39 4.53 7.08
N GLY A 26 -5.26 4.55 6.06
CA GLY A 26 -6.61 4.02 6.17
C GLY A 26 -6.56 2.53 6.52
N LEU A 27 -5.77 1.76 5.78
CA LEU A 27 -5.58 0.34 6.02
C LEU A 27 -5.05 0.07 7.45
N LEU A 28 -4.06 0.83 7.92
CA LEU A 28 -3.51 0.68 9.27
C LEU A 28 -4.56 0.91 10.37
N LYS A 29 -5.50 1.84 10.15
CA LYS A 29 -6.60 2.14 11.09
C LYS A 29 -7.64 1.02 11.11
N GLU A 30 -8.03 0.53 9.93
CA GLU A 30 -9.08 -0.49 9.79
C GLU A 30 -8.63 -1.87 10.31
N VAL A 31 -7.37 -2.28 10.06
CA VAL A 31 -6.89 -3.63 10.43
C VAL A 31 -7.11 -3.94 11.91
N LYS A 32 -6.86 -2.99 12.80
CA LYS A 32 -7.06 -3.20 14.25
C LYS A 32 -8.53 -3.40 14.60
N ALA A 33 -9.41 -2.57 14.04
CA ALA A 33 -10.85 -2.66 14.28
C ALA A 33 -11.41 -3.99 13.74
N ASP A 34 -11.00 -4.38 12.53
CA ASP A 34 -11.43 -5.62 11.92
C ASP A 34 -10.92 -6.85 12.70
N ILE A 35 -9.69 -6.81 13.23
CA ILE A 35 -9.18 -7.91 14.08
C ILE A 35 -10.01 -8.07 15.36
N GLU A 36 -10.40 -6.97 16.00
CA GLU A 36 -11.26 -7.01 17.18
C GLU A 36 -12.64 -7.63 16.84
N GLU A 37 -13.25 -7.23 15.72
CA GLU A 37 -14.52 -7.80 15.26
C GLU A 37 -14.39 -9.28 14.88
N MET A 38 -13.35 -9.64 14.12
CA MET A 38 -13.05 -11.02 13.73
C MET A 38 -12.85 -11.91 14.96
N ASN A 39 -12.23 -11.40 16.03
CA ASN A 39 -12.04 -12.17 17.28
C ASN A 39 -13.39 -12.57 17.91
N LEU A 40 -14.36 -11.65 17.95
CA LEU A 40 -15.70 -11.93 18.48
C LEU A 40 -16.43 -12.99 17.64
N LEU A 41 -16.34 -12.88 16.31
CA LEU A 41 -16.92 -13.84 15.38
C LEU A 41 -16.23 -15.21 15.48
N ALA A 42 -14.90 -15.23 15.62
CA ALA A 42 -14.11 -16.44 15.73
C ALA A 42 -14.48 -17.24 16.99
N GLU A 43 -14.57 -16.59 18.15
CA GLU A 43 -14.94 -17.24 19.40
C GLU A 43 -16.36 -17.81 19.39
N SER A 44 -17.27 -17.19 18.63
CA SER A 44 -18.66 -17.60 18.55
C SER A 44 -18.92 -18.69 17.51
N CYS A 45 -18.17 -18.70 16.40
CA CYS A 45 -18.50 -19.48 15.22
C CYS A 45 -17.54 -20.65 14.94
N LEU A 46 -16.29 -20.58 15.41
CA LEU A 46 -15.26 -21.56 15.09
C LEU A 46 -15.25 -22.73 16.09
N SER A 47 -14.96 -23.91 15.58
CA SER A 47 -14.60 -25.06 16.42
C SER A 47 -13.25 -24.81 17.11
N PRO A 48 -12.92 -25.52 18.21
CA PRO A 48 -11.65 -25.34 18.91
C PRO A 48 -10.41 -25.47 17.99
N LYS A 49 -10.46 -26.38 17.01
CA LYS A 49 -9.38 -26.56 16.03
C LYS A 49 -9.28 -25.37 15.06
N GLU A 50 -10.40 -24.90 14.53
CA GLU A 50 -10.42 -23.73 13.64
C GLU A 50 -9.97 -22.46 14.39
N LEU A 51 -10.38 -22.31 15.65
CA LEU A 51 -10.01 -21.19 16.50
C LEU A 51 -8.50 -21.13 16.76
N GLU A 52 -7.84 -22.28 16.94
CA GLU A 52 -6.38 -22.36 17.07
C GLU A 52 -5.67 -21.86 15.79
N ILE A 53 -6.15 -22.29 14.62
CA ILE A 53 -5.65 -21.86 13.32
C ILE A 53 -5.84 -20.34 13.17
N TYR A 54 -7.04 -19.85 13.43
CA TYR A 54 -7.38 -18.42 13.37
C TYR A 54 -6.46 -17.58 14.28
N ARG A 55 -6.26 -18.00 15.54
CA ARG A 55 -5.40 -17.26 16.49
C ARG A 55 -3.96 -17.17 16.00
N LYS A 56 -3.42 -18.25 15.44
CA LYS A 56 -2.08 -18.26 14.85
C LYS A 56 -1.97 -17.33 13.65
N THR A 57 -2.99 -17.31 12.80
CA THR A 57 -3.07 -16.42 11.63
C THR A 57 -3.17 -14.95 12.05
N THR A 58 -3.99 -14.65 13.04
CA THR A 58 -4.22 -13.28 13.53
C THR A 58 -2.96 -12.72 14.20
N LEU A 59 -2.22 -13.54 14.96
CA LEU A 59 -0.91 -13.15 15.51
C LEU A 59 0.09 -12.74 14.42
N ARG A 60 0.07 -13.41 13.26
CA ARG A 60 0.89 -13.00 12.10
C ARG A 60 0.40 -11.69 11.48
N ALA A 61 -0.91 -11.50 11.40
CA ALA A 61 -1.46 -10.22 10.92
C ALA A 61 -1.06 -9.05 11.85
N GLU A 62 -1.19 -9.23 13.16
CA GLU A 62 -0.81 -8.21 14.14
C GLU A 62 0.69 -7.96 14.20
N GLY A 63 1.50 -9.03 14.10
CA GLY A 63 2.95 -8.97 14.24
C GLY A 63 3.67 -8.59 12.95
N ASP A 64 3.34 -9.21 11.83
CA ASP A 64 4.08 -9.07 10.57
C ASP A 64 3.44 -8.00 9.68
N PHE A 65 2.12 -8.03 9.51
CA PHE A 65 1.44 -7.14 8.57
C PHE A 65 1.36 -5.70 9.07
N LEU A 66 0.87 -5.45 10.29
CA LEU A 66 0.79 -4.08 10.85
C LEU A 66 2.16 -3.39 10.94
N VAL A 67 3.17 -4.12 11.38
CA VAL A 67 4.55 -3.62 11.43
C VAL A 67 5.01 -3.27 10.02
N LYS A 68 4.76 -4.17 9.05
CA LYS A 68 5.21 -3.91 7.69
C LYS A 68 4.49 -2.72 7.04
N VAL A 69 3.19 -2.54 7.28
CA VAL A 69 2.45 -1.36 6.81
C VAL A 69 3.09 -0.09 7.37
N SER A 70 3.46 -0.07 8.64
CA SER A 70 4.11 1.08 9.28
C SER A 70 5.48 1.38 8.65
N GLU A 71 6.32 0.36 8.45
CA GLU A 71 7.62 0.52 7.77
C GLU A 71 7.47 1.03 6.33
N VAL A 72 6.43 0.59 5.63
CA VAL A 72 6.15 1.05 4.26
C VAL A 72 5.67 2.51 4.27
N LEU A 73 4.83 2.90 5.22
CA LEU A 73 4.43 4.29 5.41
C LEU A 73 5.64 5.19 5.63
N ASP A 74 6.54 4.83 6.56
CA ASP A 74 7.75 5.60 6.84
C ASP A 74 8.61 5.77 5.58
N HIS A 75 8.81 4.69 4.81
CA HIS A 75 9.55 4.74 3.54
C HIS A 75 8.92 5.69 2.51
N ILE A 76 7.59 5.72 2.42
CA ILE A 76 6.89 6.61 1.48
C ILE A 76 6.93 8.05 1.98
N TYR A 77 6.87 8.27 3.30
CA TYR A 77 7.05 9.58 3.91
C TYR A 77 8.44 10.16 3.62
N ASP A 78 9.49 9.38 3.82
CA ASP A 78 10.87 9.79 3.50
C ASP A 78 11.00 10.17 2.02
N MET A 79 10.44 9.36 1.14
CA MET A 79 10.43 9.64 -0.30
C MET A 79 9.69 10.94 -0.63
N TYR A 80 8.58 11.20 0.06
CA TYR A 80 7.81 12.42 -0.13
C TYR A 80 8.55 13.66 0.36
N GLU A 81 9.30 13.53 1.46
CA GLU A 81 10.17 14.59 1.95
C GLU A 81 11.23 14.94 0.90
N VAL A 82 11.91 13.95 0.32
CA VAL A 82 12.91 14.16 -0.73
C VAL A 82 12.27 14.81 -1.96
N PHE A 83 11.10 14.33 -2.40
CA PHE A 83 10.37 14.92 -3.51
C PHE A 83 10.06 16.41 -3.28
N ASN A 84 9.55 16.75 -2.10
CA ASN A 84 9.24 18.14 -1.75
C ASN A 84 10.50 19.01 -1.65
N PHE A 85 11.59 18.45 -1.13
CA PHE A 85 12.89 19.11 -1.09
C PHE A 85 13.36 19.44 -2.52
N ASP A 86 13.38 18.47 -3.43
CA ASP A 86 13.82 18.68 -4.80
C ASP A 86 12.98 19.74 -5.51
N VAL A 87 11.65 19.69 -5.35
CA VAL A 87 10.75 20.72 -5.89
C VAL A 87 11.07 22.11 -5.34
N ALA A 88 11.32 22.23 -4.03
CA ALA A 88 11.60 23.51 -3.39
C ALA A 88 12.99 24.08 -3.76
N PHE A 89 13.99 23.23 -3.96
CA PHE A 89 15.37 23.66 -4.23
C PHE A 89 15.69 23.80 -5.71
N LEU A 90 15.05 23.03 -6.58
CA LEU A 90 15.33 22.99 -8.02
C LEU A 90 14.24 23.68 -8.85
N PHE A 91 13.35 24.48 -8.24
CA PHE A 91 12.24 25.13 -8.96
C PHE A 91 12.71 26.06 -10.11
N ASP A 92 13.89 26.68 -9.95
CA ASP A 92 14.52 27.53 -10.97
C ASP A 92 15.37 26.74 -11.98
N LEU A 93 15.51 25.42 -11.78
CA LEU A 93 16.29 24.49 -12.61
C LEU A 93 15.41 23.31 -13.10
N PRO A 94 14.53 23.55 -14.10
CA PRO A 94 13.55 22.56 -14.57
C PRO A 94 14.13 21.22 -15.02
N GLU A 95 15.29 21.22 -15.67
CA GLU A 95 15.90 20.00 -16.22
C GLU A 95 16.46 19.12 -15.10
N GLU A 96 17.11 19.73 -14.11
CA GLU A 96 17.60 19.10 -12.90
C GLU A 96 16.45 18.56 -12.06
N LEU A 97 15.37 19.34 -11.89
CA LEU A 97 14.18 18.89 -11.18
C LEU A 97 13.54 17.66 -11.83
N CYS A 98 13.41 17.65 -13.16
CA CYS A 98 12.90 16.47 -13.88
C CYS A 98 13.79 15.24 -13.63
N ARG A 99 15.11 15.39 -13.70
CA ARG A 99 16.05 14.27 -13.49
C ARG A 99 15.96 13.71 -12.07
N GLU A 100 15.89 14.55 -11.04
CA GLU A 100 15.81 14.05 -9.66
C GLU A 100 14.47 13.36 -9.40
N VAL A 101 13.35 13.88 -9.93
CA VAL A 101 12.04 13.23 -9.80
C VAL A 101 11.99 11.88 -10.54
N GLU A 102 12.58 11.80 -11.74
CA GLU A 102 12.73 10.51 -12.45
C GLU A 102 13.59 9.53 -11.66
N ARG A 103 14.67 10.00 -11.04
CA ARG A 103 15.59 9.20 -10.23
C ARG A 103 14.95 8.68 -8.95
N LEU A 104 14.02 9.43 -8.35
CA LEU A 104 13.24 8.96 -7.20
C LEU A 104 12.44 7.68 -7.53
N ASN A 105 12.12 7.45 -8.81
CA ASN A 105 11.43 6.25 -9.29
C ASN A 105 10.23 5.86 -8.41
N VAL A 106 9.42 6.88 -8.10
CA VAL A 106 8.38 6.84 -7.07
C VAL A 106 7.42 5.67 -7.28
N VAL A 107 6.93 5.49 -8.51
CA VAL A 107 5.95 4.46 -8.86
C VAL A 107 6.49 3.07 -8.59
N SER A 108 7.67 2.74 -9.12
CA SER A 108 8.29 1.43 -8.91
C SER A 108 8.60 1.21 -7.42
N SER A 109 9.12 2.23 -6.73
CA SER A 109 9.50 2.13 -5.33
C SER A 109 8.29 1.84 -4.44
N ILE A 110 7.18 2.57 -4.62
CA ILE A 110 5.92 2.33 -3.92
C ILE A 110 5.36 0.95 -4.26
N ASN A 111 5.25 0.60 -5.54
CA ASN A 111 4.65 -0.66 -5.96
C ASN A 111 5.39 -1.87 -5.39
N THR A 112 6.72 -1.86 -5.38
CA THR A 112 7.51 -2.93 -4.75
C THR A 112 7.19 -3.08 -3.27
N LYS A 113 6.93 -1.98 -2.54
CA LYS A 113 6.51 -2.06 -1.14
C LYS A 113 5.09 -2.62 -0.97
N LEU A 114 4.16 -2.22 -1.84
CA LEU A 114 2.80 -2.77 -1.82
C LEU A 114 2.78 -4.27 -2.15
N GLU A 115 3.64 -4.73 -3.07
CA GLU A 115 3.82 -6.16 -3.39
C GLU A 115 4.29 -6.96 -2.18
N LEU A 116 5.16 -6.40 -1.32
CA LEU A 116 5.56 -7.05 -0.07
C LEU A 116 4.39 -7.21 0.89
N LEU A 117 3.51 -6.19 0.99
CA LEU A 117 2.31 -6.25 1.83
C LEU A 117 1.33 -7.30 1.32
N ILE A 118 1.15 -7.40 0.00
CA ILE A 118 0.32 -8.43 -0.64
C ILE A 118 0.87 -9.83 -0.32
N ALA A 119 2.18 -10.04 -0.40
CA ALA A 119 2.77 -11.34 -0.09
C ALA A 119 2.49 -11.78 1.37
N ILE A 120 2.53 -10.86 2.33
CA ILE A 120 2.18 -11.14 3.73
C ILE A 120 0.68 -11.51 3.84
N LEU A 121 -0.20 -10.77 3.16
CA LEU A 121 -1.63 -11.10 3.14
C LEU A 121 -1.90 -12.46 2.48
N ASP A 122 -1.21 -12.80 1.41
CA ASP A 122 -1.33 -14.10 0.75
C ASP A 122 -0.97 -15.24 1.71
N GLU A 123 0.07 -15.06 2.54
CA GLU A 123 0.43 -16.04 3.58
C GLU A 123 -0.63 -16.17 4.67
N ILE A 124 -1.23 -15.06 5.12
CA ILE A 124 -2.33 -15.03 6.09
C ILE A 124 -3.55 -15.78 5.53
N LEU A 125 -3.88 -15.54 4.27
CA LEU A 125 -5.04 -16.10 3.57
C LEU A 125 -4.90 -17.59 3.24
N LEU A 126 -3.72 -18.21 3.42
CA LEU A 126 -3.59 -19.67 3.31
C LEU A 126 -4.49 -20.42 4.31
N ALA A 127 -4.80 -19.81 5.45
CA ALA A 127 -5.67 -20.38 6.47
C ALA A 127 -7.12 -20.58 5.99
N GLU A 128 -7.57 -19.89 4.93
CA GLU A 128 -8.90 -20.07 4.36
C GLU A 128 -9.16 -21.49 3.83
N ARG A 129 -8.08 -22.21 3.47
CA ARG A 129 -8.16 -23.57 2.93
C ARG A 129 -8.60 -24.60 3.98
N GLU A 130 -8.55 -24.24 5.25
CA GLU A 130 -8.84 -25.13 6.37
C GLU A 130 -10.35 -25.21 6.69
N GLY A 131 -11.18 -24.30 6.13
CA GLY A 131 -12.64 -24.39 6.23
C GLY A 131 -13.40 -23.14 5.78
N GLU A 132 -14.67 -23.32 5.37
CA GLU A 132 -15.54 -22.22 4.91
C GLU A 132 -15.79 -21.15 5.99
N LYS A 133 -15.76 -21.52 7.28
CA LYS A 133 -15.92 -20.55 8.37
C LYS A 133 -14.69 -19.64 8.51
N LEU A 134 -13.49 -20.21 8.37
CA LEU A 134 -12.24 -19.43 8.38
C LEU A 134 -12.19 -18.49 7.18
N LYS A 135 -12.54 -19.00 6.01
CA LYS A 135 -12.68 -18.20 4.79
C LYS A 135 -13.66 -17.04 4.94
N ALA A 136 -14.77 -17.23 5.67
CA ALA A 136 -15.72 -16.16 5.93
C ALA A 136 -15.17 -15.12 6.92
N ILE A 137 -14.51 -15.56 8.00
CA ILE A 137 -13.95 -14.65 9.00
C ILE A 137 -12.79 -13.83 8.42
N LEU A 138 -11.96 -14.40 7.55
CA LEU A 138 -10.79 -13.74 6.98
C LEU A 138 -11.09 -12.81 5.77
N ILE A 139 -12.37 -12.58 5.45
CA ILE A 139 -12.79 -11.66 4.37
C ILE A 139 -12.10 -10.28 4.46
N PRO A 140 -11.95 -9.63 5.62
CA PRO A 140 -11.26 -8.34 5.70
C PRO A 140 -9.86 -8.35 5.08
N PHE A 141 -9.06 -9.40 5.34
CA PHE A 141 -7.72 -9.51 4.75
C PHE A 141 -7.74 -9.67 3.22
N ARG A 142 -8.78 -10.31 2.66
CA ARG A 142 -8.97 -10.36 1.19
C ARG A 142 -9.27 -8.98 0.62
N VAL A 143 -10.08 -8.19 1.32
CA VAL A 143 -10.39 -6.81 0.90
C VAL A 143 -9.13 -5.97 0.89
N TYR A 144 -8.28 -6.07 1.92
CA TYR A 144 -7.02 -5.34 1.96
C TYR A 144 -6.07 -5.72 0.83
N ARG A 145 -5.99 -7.02 0.51
CA ARG A 145 -5.19 -7.52 -0.61
C ARG A 145 -5.66 -6.90 -1.93
N GLU A 146 -6.96 -6.90 -2.17
CA GLU A 146 -7.56 -6.29 -3.38
C GLU A 146 -7.27 -4.79 -3.43
N VAL A 147 -7.41 -4.05 -2.32
CA VAL A 147 -7.11 -2.61 -2.25
C VAL A 147 -5.66 -2.33 -2.66
N LEU A 148 -4.71 -3.12 -2.16
CA LEU A 148 -3.30 -2.98 -2.53
C LEU A 148 -3.04 -3.29 -4.01
N GLU A 149 -3.69 -4.32 -4.56
CA GLU A 149 -3.60 -4.66 -5.99
C GLU A 149 -4.15 -3.54 -6.88
N GLN A 150 -5.30 -2.97 -6.50
CA GLN A 150 -5.90 -1.84 -7.20
C GLN A 150 -5.00 -0.59 -7.10
N GLY A 151 -4.35 -0.36 -5.95
CA GLY A 151 -3.34 0.68 -5.77
C GLY A 151 -2.17 0.54 -6.74
N ILE A 152 -1.58 -0.66 -6.85
CA ILE A 152 -0.51 -0.95 -7.82
C ILE A 152 -0.97 -0.71 -9.26
N ALA A 153 -2.15 -1.22 -9.62
CA ALA A 153 -2.70 -1.07 -10.96
C ALA A 153 -2.93 0.41 -11.32
N PHE A 154 -3.44 1.19 -10.38
CA PHE A 154 -3.62 2.63 -10.55
C PHE A 154 -2.28 3.35 -10.73
N ASN A 155 -1.28 3.05 -9.89
CA ASN A 155 0.05 3.66 -9.97
C ASN A 155 0.71 3.41 -11.35
N ARG A 156 0.66 2.17 -11.84
CA ARG A 156 1.18 1.81 -13.18
C ARG A 156 0.45 2.55 -14.30
N LYS A 157 -0.88 2.62 -14.23
CA LYS A 157 -1.68 3.34 -15.24
C LYS A 157 -1.37 4.84 -15.25
N LEU A 158 -1.13 5.45 -14.09
CA LEU A 158 -0.75 6.85 -14.01
C LEU A 158 0.63 7.11 -14.64
N GLU A 159 1.57 6.21 -14.38
CA GLU A 159 2.92 6.24 -14.96
C GLU A 159 2.87 6.19 -16.49
N GLU A 160 2.14 5.21 -17.06
CA GLU A 160 1.93 5.08 -18.51
C GLU A 160 1.35 6.34 -19.15
N LEU A 161 0.34 6.97 -18.50
CA LEU A 161 -0.28 8.19 -18.97
C LEU A 161 0.65 9.41 -18.92
N ASN A 162 1.60 9.43 -17.98
CA ASN A 162 2.61 10.48 -17.92
C ASN A 162 3.67 10.30 -19.02
N PHE A 163 4.10 9.07 -19.31
CA PHE A 163 5.05 8.77 -20.40
C PHE A 163 4.46 8.95 -21.80
N GLN A 164 3.17 8.71 -22.01
CA GLN A 164 2.50 8.96 -23.30
C GLN A 164 2.38 10.46 -23.63
N LYS A 165 2.53 11.36 -22.66
CA LYS A 165 2.49 12.81 -22.87
C LYS A 165 3.85 13.45 -23.13
N THR A 166 4.93 12.69 -22.92
CA THR A 166 6.33 13.14 -23.13
C THR A 166 6.98 12.54 -24.37
N GLY A 167 6.33 11.58 -25.05
CA GLY A 167 6.76 10.97 -26.32
C GLY A 167 6.24 11.66 -27.58
#